data_AF-A0A6P4EI47-F1
#
_entry.id   AF-A0A6P4EI47-F1
#
_cell.length_a   1.000
_cell.length_b   1.000
_cell.length_c   1.000
_cell.angle_alpha   90.00
_cell.angle_beta   90.00
_cell.angle_gamma   90.00
#
_symmetry.space_group_name_H-M   'P 1'
#
loop_
_entity.id
_entity.type
_entity.pdbx_description
1 polymer ?
#
loop_
_entity_poly.entity_id
_entity_poly.type
_entity_poly.pdbx_seq_one_letter_code
_entity_poly.pdbx_strand_id
1 'polypeptide(L)'
;MGPFNYSTQVALCVSVFSVILFVIAFSTPYWLVTDGRSKDPRLTNLGLWEVCFNNFQDIHRFFDNRFNGCKWVFEEEFYIIHDFLLPGFYICVQLFATLCFVMCLIALLLTVVFLRTSRDDDRYIVLLLTIGSCQVVGSVFGFIAVVVFGAKGDSRDWMPGWQNNDMGWSFALGVVGAVLLLPPGVLYMVEARRERYKRLNEIGNREVSEYGDDYYQNQAHVAAIPCASSQSHNYFASEPIRPRRPESAQGRIQTDI
;
A
#
# COMPACT_ATOMS: atom_id res chain seq x y z
N MET A 1 -5.35 29.05 -2.90
CA MET A 1 -5.65 27.77 -2.24
C MET A 1 -4.66 26.74 -2.76
N GLY A 2 -3.95 26.02 -1.87
CA GLY A 2 -2.91 25.08 -2.31
C GLY A 2 -3.48 23.95 -3.19
N PRO A 3 -2.65 23.34 -4.06
CA PRO A 3 -3.08 22.30 -5.01
C PRO A 3 -3.55 20.99 -4.36
N PHE A 4 -3.34 20.80 -3.05
CA PHE A 4 -3.65 19.57 -2.31
C PHE A 4 -4.54 19.83 -1.09
N ASN A 5 -5.49 18.92 -0.86
CA ASN A 5 -6.26 18.90 0.38
C ASN A 5 -5.37 18.48 1.56
N TYR A 6 -5.69 18.94 2.77
CA TYR A 6 -4.97 18.59 3.99
C TYR A 6 -4.79 17.07 4.18
N SER A 7 -5.85 16.29 3.96
CA SER A 7 -5.84 14.82 4.01
C SER A 7 -4.78 14.21 3.08
N THR A 8 -4.70 14.69 1.84
CA THR A 8 -3.74 14.20 0.84
C THR A 8 -2.30 14.61 1.18
N GLN A 9 -2.10 15.78 1.80
CA GLN A 9 -0.79 16.20 2.28
C GLN A 9 -0.30 15.31 3.44
N VAL A 10 -1.17 15.02 4.41
CA VAL A 10 -0.85 14.12 5.51
C VAL A 10 -0.52 12.72 4.98
N ALA A 11 -1.34 12.19 4.06
CA ALA A 11 -1.10 10.90 3.42
C ALA A 11 0.25 10.87 2.71
N LEU A 12 0.60 11.94 1.98
CA LEU A 12 1.90 12.07 1.30
C LEU A 12 3.07 12.06 2.28
N CYS A 13 3.03 12.85 3.34
CA CYS A 13 4.11 12.89 4.33
C CYS A 13 4.34 11.54 4.99
N VAL A 14 3.26 10.88 5.45
CA VAL A 14 3.34 9.55 6.08
C VAL A 14 3.84 8.50 5.09
N SER A 15 3.34 8.54 3.85
CA SER A 15 3.78 7.68 2.75
C SER A 15 5.29 7.78 2.50
N VAL A 16 5.81 9.00 2.31
CA VAL A 16 7.23 9.22 2.02
C VAL A 16 8.08 8.74 3.18
N PHE A 17 7.70 9.08 4.41
CA PHE A 17 8.40 8.61 5.61
C PHE A 17 8.44 7.09 5.68
N SER A 18 7.29 6.43 5.50
CA SER A 18 7.16 4.97 5.52
C SER A 18 8.04 4.28 4.48
N VAL A 19 8.03 4.78 3.23
CA VAL A 19 8.88 4.26 2.15
C VAL A 19 10.35 4.41 2.48
N ILE A 20 10.78 5.56 3.01
CA ILE A 20 12.18 5.78 3.40
C ILE A 20 12.62 4.76 4.45
N LEU A 21 11.84 4.56 5.52
CA LEU A 21 12.17 3.58 6.57
C LEU A 21 12.30 2.17 5.99
N PHE A 22 11.35 1.77 5.13
CA PHE A 22 11.38 0.43 4.53
C PHE A 22 12.55 0.25 3.55
N VAL A 23 12.90 1.27 2.76
CA VAL A 23 14.06 1.23 1.84
C VAL A 23 15.38 1.14 2.61
N ILE A 24 15.52 1.88 3.71
CA ILE A 24 16.68 1.77 4.60
C ILE A 24 16.75 0.35 5.17
N ALA A 25 15.62 -0.17 5.67
CA ALA A 25 15.57 -1.52 6.20
C ALA A 25 15.98 -2.56 5.14
N PHE A 26 15.44 -2.44 3.94
CA PHE A 26 15.68 -3.37 2.83
C PHE A 26 17.15 -3.44 2.40
N SER A 27 17.87 -2.33 2.46
CA SER A 27 19.22 -2.20 1.91
C SER A 27 20.35 -2.28 2.93
N THR A 28 20.06 -2.34 4.24
CA THR A 28 21.08 -2.30 5.29
C THR A 28 21.28 -3.65 5.99
N PRO A 29 22.53 -4.00 6.37
CA PRO A 29 22.87 -5.32 6.91
C PRO A 29 22.63 -5.45 8.43
N TYR A 30 21.51 -4.95 8.96
CA TYR A 30 21.25 -4.87 10.42
C TYR A 30 19.85 -5.38 10.83
N TRP A 31 19.37 -6.43 10.18
CA TRP A 31 18.16 -7.14 10.59
C TRP A 31 18.39 -8.01 11.82
N LEU A 32 19.56 -8.66 11.88
CA LEU A 32 20.04 -9.40 13.05
C LEU A 32 21.46 -8.93 13.37
N VAL A 33 21.77 -8.71 14.65
CA VAL A 33 23.03 -8.12 15.09
C VAL A 33 23.49 -8.82 16.36
N THR A 34 24.80 -8.99 16.56
CA THR A 34 25.32 -9.53 17.81
C THR A 34 25.23 -8.52 18.96
N ASP A 35 24.94 -8.99 20.17
CA ASP A 35 24.79 -8.20 21.40
C ASP A 35 26.09 -7.54 21.92
N GLY A 36 27.23 -7.87 21.30
CA GLY A 36 28.55 -7.34 21.66
C GLY A 36 29.14 -7.90 22.95
N ARG A 37 28.51 -8.90 23.58
CA ARG A 37 29.03 -9.51 24.82
C ARG A 37 30.15 -10.51 24.58
N SER A 38 30.15 -11.16 23.42
CA SER A 38 31.22 -12.07 23.01
C SER A 38 32.40 -11.28 22.42
N LYS A 39 33.64 -11.63 22.80
CA LYS A 39 34.86 -11.00 22.25
C LYS A 39 35.05 -11.32 20.77
N ASP A 40 34.72 -12.55 20.37
CA ASP A 40 34.86 -13.04 19.00
C ASP A 40 33.51 -13.65 18.55
N PRO A 41 32.51 -12.82 18.20
CA PRO A 41 31.23 -13.32 17.72
C PRO A 41 31.41 -13.91 16.31
N ARG A 42 30.82 -15.07 16.05
CA ARG A 42 30.92 -15.71 14.72
C ARG A 42 30.10 -14.98 13.67
N LEU A 43 28.92 -14.49 14.04
CA LEU A 43 28.07 -13.59 13.27
C LEU A 43 28.19 -12.19 13.84
N THR A 44 28.47 -11.20 13.01
CA THR A 44 28.49 -9.79 13.44
C THR A 44 27.14 -9.14 13.18
N ASN A 45 26.68 -9.19 11.93
CA ASN A 45 25.43 -8.58 11.50
C ASN A 45 24.94 -9.22 10.20
N LEU A 46 23.63 -9.17 10.00
CA LEU A 46 22.95 -9.77 8.86
C LEU A 46 21.81 -8.85 8.43
N GLY A 47 21.71 -8.59 7.13
CA GLY A 47 20.50 -8.06 6.50
C GLY A 47 19.98 -9.00 5.44
N LEU A 48 19.00 -8.53 4.68
CA LEU A 48 18.35 -9.32 3.63
C LEU A 48 19.33 -9.81 2.56
N TRP A 49 20.33 -9.00 2.22
CA TRP A 49 21.19 -9.23 1.05
C TRP A 49 22.66 -9.40 1.40
N GLU A 50 23.09 -9.01 2.58
CA GLU A 50 24.49 -9.04 3.00
C GLU A 50 24.58 -9.62 4.41
N VAL A 51 25.59 -10.47 4.61
CA VAL A 51 25.91 -11.07 5.90
C VAL A 51 27.37 -10.83 6.23
N CYS A 52 27.66 -10.55 7.49
CA CYS A 52 29.00 -10.30 7.99
C CYS A 52 29.38 -11.35 9.03
N PHE A 53 30.42 -12.13 8.71
CA PHE A 53 30.99 -13.13 9.60
C PHE A 53 32.37 -12.72 10.11
N ASN A 54 32.74 -13.24 11.27
CA ASN A 54 34.07 -13.10 11.84
C ASN A 54 34.61 -14.48 12.23
N ASN A 55 35.58 -14.94 11.44
CA ASN A 55 36.28 -16.22 11.56
C ASN A 55 35.33 -17.40 11.72
N PHE A 56 34.20 -17.37 10.99
CA PHE A 56 33.22 -18.44 11.04
C PHE A 56 33.70 -19.64 10.22
N GLN A 57 33.64 -20.82 10.82
CA GLN A 57 33.86 -22.09 10.16
C GLN A 57 32.66 -22.98 10.46
N ASP A 58 32.08 -23.56 9.40
CA ASP A 58 30.96 -24.48 9.55
C ASP A 58 31.44 -25.77 10.23
N ILE A 59 30.75 -26.18 11.29
CA ILE A 59 31.08 -27.38 12.07
C ILE A 59 30.53 -28.64 11.37
N HIS A 60 29.48 -28.49 10.55
CA HIS A 60 28.81 -29.62 9.91
C HIS A 60 29.51 -30.09 8.62
N ARG A 61 30.33 -29.23 8.02
CA ARG A 61 31.11 -29.54 6.82
C ARG A 61 32.55 -29.13 7.07
N PHE A 62 33.44 -30.12 7.21
CA PHE A 62 34.89 -29.95 7.47
C PHE A 62 35.65 -29.34 6.27
N PHE A 63 35.20 -28.18 5.79
CA PHE A 63 35.99 -27.39 4.85
C PHE A 63 36.97 -26.54 5.66
N ASP A 64 38.20 -26.41 5.17
CA ASP A 64 39.22 -25.52 5.75
C ASP A 64 38.96 -24.02 5.45
N ASN A 65 37.78 -23.71 4.90
CA ASN A 65 37.39 -22.36 4.53
C ASN A 65 36.88 -21.59 5.75
N ARG A 66 37.42 -20.39 5.95
CA ARG A 66 37.02 -19.45 7.01
C ARG A 66 36.30 -18.26 6.39
N PHE A 67 35.07 -18.01 6.82
CA PHE A 67 34.29 -16.88 6.35
C PHE A 67 34.57 -15.64 7.20
N ASN A 68 35.06 -14.59 6.55
CA ASN A 68 35.47 -13.34 7.18
C ASN A 68 34.95 -12.14 6.37
N GLY A 69 34.46 -11.14 7.09
CA GLY A 69 33.98 -9.88 6.51
C GLY A 69 32.53 -9.94 6.06
N CYS A 70 32.10 -8.84 5.44
CA CYS A 70 30.77 -8.66 4.90
C CYS A 70 30.76 -9.03 3.42
N LYS A 71 29.86 -9.92 3.04
CA LYS A 71 29.69 -10.37 1.66
C LYS A 71 28.22 -10.50 1.31
N TRP A 72 27.93 -10.35 0.03
CA TRP A 72 26.59 -10.55 -0.49
C TRP A 72 26.17 -12.01 -0.32
N VAL A 73 24.91 -12.25 -0.01
CA VAL A 73 24.41 -13.57 0.41
C VAL A 73 24.50 -14.63 -0.69
N PHE A 74 24.55 -14.23 -1.97
CA PHE A 74 24.75 -15.16 -3.09
C PHE A 74 26.15 -15.06 -3.73
N GLU A 75 27.15 -14.63 -2.95
CA GLU A 75 28.55 -14.79 -3.36
C GLU A 75 28.91 -16.28 -3.51
N GLU A 76 29.79 -16.61 -4.46
CA GLU A 76 30.15 -17.99 -4.79
C GLU A 76 30.69 -18.77 -3.58
N GLU A 77 31.44 -18.10 -2.69
CA GLU A 77 31.98 -18.71 -1.47
C GLU A 77 30.89 -19.24 -0.53
N PHE A 78 29.72 -18.61 -0.52
CA PHE A 78 28.61 -19.02 0.34
C PHE A 78 27.77 -20.16 -0.24
N TYR A 79 28.01 -20.60 -1.48
CA TYR A 79 27.28 -21.74 -2.05
C TYR A 79 27.48 -23.02 -1.25
N ILE A 80 28.61 -23.15 -0.55
CA ILE A 80 28.93 -24.27 0.33
C ILE A 80 28.00 -24.32 1.56
N ILE A 81 27.55 -23.16 2.04
CA ILE A 81 26.72 -23.01 3.25
C ILE A 81 25.32 -22.47 2.95
N HIS A 82 24.91 -22.46 1.68
CA HIS A 82 23.68 -21.79 1.24
C HIS A 82 22.42 -22.35 1.91
N ASP A 83 22.33 -23.67 2.07
CA ASP A 83 21.18 -24.32 2.73
C ASP A 83 21.00 -23.89 4.19
N PHE A 84 22.11 -23.56 4.86
CA PHE A 84 22.14 -23.05 6.23
C PHE A 84 21.87 -21.54 6.28
N LEU A 85 22.48 -20.78 5.37
CA LEU A 85 22.40 -19.33 5.33
C LEU A 85 21.01 -18.83 4.87
N LEU A 86 20.42 -19.49 3.87
CA LEU A 86 19.10 -19.19 3.31
C LEU A 86 18.12 -20.36 3.50
N PRO A 87 17.68 -20.66 4.73
CA PRO A 87 16.61 -21.62 4.94
C PRO A 87 15.32 -21.11 4.30
N GLY A 88 14.38 -22.02 4.01
CA GLY A 88 13.15 -21.70 3.28
C GLY A 88 12.34 -20.53 3.86
N PHE A 89 12.28 -20.38 5.19
CA PHE A 89 11.57 -19.24 5.79
C PHE A 89 12.23 -17.90 5.45
N TYR A 90 13.57 -17.86 5.37
CA TYR A 90 14.31 -16.64 5.08
C TYR A 90 14.19 -16.25 3.61
N ILE A 91 14.16 -17.24 2.71
CA ILE A 91 13.79 -17.04 1.31
C ILE A 91 12.39 -16.42 1.20
N CYS A 92 11.42 -16.89 2.00
CA CYS A 92 10.09 -16.27 2.04
C CYS A 92 10.16 -14.79 2.50
N VAL A 93 10.96 -14.47 3.53
CA VAL A 93 11.16 -13.08 3.98
C VAL A 93 11.73 -12.23 2.84
N GLN A 94 12.79 -12.69 2.17
CA GLN A 94 13.41 -11.98 1.04
C GLN A 94 12.42 -11.77 -0.10
N LEU A 95 11.63 -12.78 -0.47
CA LEU A 95 10.61 -12.68 -1.52
C LEU A 95 9.56 -11.61 -1.19
N PHE A 96 8.93 -11.68 -0.01
CA PHE A 96 7.88 -10.74 0.37
C PHE A 96 8.42 -9.33 0.61
N ALA A 97 9.63 -9.20 1.17
CA ALA A 97 10.29 -7.90 1.30
C ALA A 97 10.59 -7.29 -0.08
N THR A 98 11.00 -8.10 -1.06
CA THR A 98 11.24 -7.65 -2.43
C THR A 98 9.96 -7.23 -3.12
N LEU A 99 8.86 -7.99 -2.97
CA LEU A 99 7.55 -7.59 -3.50
C LEU A 99 7.08 -6.27 -2.88
N CYS A 100 7.24 -6.08 -1.56
CA CYS A 100 6.97 -4.80 -0.90
C CYS A 100 7.83 -3.66 -1.47
N PHE A 101 9.14 -3.89 -1.63
CA PHE A 101 10.08 -2.91 -2.19
C PHE A 101 9.70 -2.51 -3.62
N VAL A 102 9.34 -3.47 -4.49
CA VAL A 102 8.87 -3.19 -5.85
C VAL A 102 7.59 -2.34 -5.83
N MET A 103 6.64 -2.65 -4.95
CA MET A 103 5.43 -1.83 -4.79
C MET A 103 5.75 -0.42 -4.30
N CYS A 104 6.74 -0.26 -3.42
CA CYS A 104 7.24 1.05 -2.99
C CYS A 104 7.89 1.83 -4.14
N LEU A 105 8.68 1.19 -5.00
CA LEU A 105 9.29 1.83 -6.17
C LEU A 105 8.22 2.30 -7.17
N ILE A 106 7.22 1.47 -7.46
CA ILE A 106 6.10 1.85 -8.32
C ILE A 106 5.34 3.03 -7.70
N ALA A 107 5.01 2.96 -6.40
CA ALA A 107 4.32 4.04 -5.69
C ALA A 107 5.14 5.35 -5.69
N LEU A 108 6.46 5.29 -5.56
CA LEU A 108 7.35 6.45 -5.63
C LEU A 108 7.28 7.12 -6.99
N LEU A 109 7.41 6.36 -8.08
CA LEU A 109 7.32 6.88 -9.44
C LEU A 109 5.95 7.52 -9.72
N LEU A 110 4.87 6.84 -9.32
CA LEU A 110 3.52 7.38 -9.44
C LEU A 110 3.31 8.63 -8.59
N THR A 111 3.92 8.71 -7.41
CA THR A 111 3.86 9.88 -6.53
C THR A 111 4.55 11.08 -7.18
N VAL A 112 5.68 10.89 -7.86
CA VAL A 112 6.35 11.96 -8.62
C VAL A 112 5.43 12.50 -9.73
N VAL A 113 4.74 11.62 -10.45
CA VAL A 113 3.75 12.02 -11.46
C VAL A 113 2.59 12.78 -10.80
N PHE A 114 2.05 12.24 -9.71
CA PHE A 114 0.97 12.85 -8.94
C PHE A 114 1.29 14.27 -8.46
N LEU A 115 2.53 14.52 -8.02
CA LEU A 115 2.98 15.86 -7.61
C LEU A 115 3.01 16.89 -8.75
N ARG A 116 3.06 16.44 -10.01
CA ARG A 116 3.02 17.30 -11.20
C ARG A 116 1.61 17.43 -11.79
N THR A 117 0.67 16.58 -11.36
CA THR A 117 -0.69 16.53 -11.90
C THR A 117 -1.60 17.51 -11.16
N SER A 118 -2.37 18.31 -11.92
CA SER A 118 -3.42 19.15 -11.37
C SER A 118 -4.62 18.29 -10.93
N ARG A 119 -5.36 18.76 -9.93
CA ARG A 119 -6.57 18.09 -9.43
C ARG A 119 -7.70 17.99 -10.48
N ASP A 120 -7.71 18.92 -11.42
CA ASP A 120 -8.71 18.98 -12.48
C ASP A 120 -8.45 17.95 -13.59
N ASP A 121 -7.24 17.39 -13.66
CA ASP A 121 -6.88 16.34 -14.62
C ASP A 121 -7.70 15.06 -14.36
N ASP A 122 -8.18 14.42 -15.41
CA ASP A 122 -8.93 13.15 -15.34
C ASP A 122 -8.09 12.00 -14.75
N ARG A 123 -6.77 12.09 -14.90
CA ARG A 123 -5.82 11.10 -14.36
C ARG A 123 -5.70 11.15 -12.84
N TYR A 124 -6.12 12.24 -12.20
CA TYR A 124 -5.94 12.48 -10.75
C TYR A 124 -6.53 11.35 -9.90
N ILE A 125 -7.77 10.92 -10.20
CA ILE A 125 -8.46 9.86 -9.45
C ILE A 125 -7.77 8.51 -9.66
N VAL A 126 -7.35 8.22 -10.89
CA VAL A 126 -6.64 6.97 -11.22
C VAL A 126 -5.29 6.91 -10.51
N LEU A 127 -4.55 8.01 -10.48
CA LEU A 127 -3.27 8.12 -9.77
C LEU A 127 -3.43 7.87 -8.27
N LEU A 128 -4.39 8.53 -7.61
CA LEU A 128 -4.68 8.30 -6.19
C LEU A 128 -5.03 6.84 -5.91
N LEU A 129 -5.92 6.25 -6.72
CA LEU A 129 -6.34 4.86 -6.54
C LEU A 129 -5.17 3.88 -6.74
N THR A 130 -4.33 4.13 -7.75
CA THR A 130 -3.19 3.26 -8.08
C THR A 130 -2.10 3.37 -7.01
N ILE A 131 -1.73 4.58 -6.59
CA ILE A 131 -0.76 4.81 -5.51
C ILE A 131 -1.27 4.15 -4.22
N GLY A 132 -2.53 4.39 -3.86
CA GLY A 132 -3.14 3.79 -2.68
C GLY A 132 -3.12 2.27 -2.73
N SER A 133 -3.48 1.68 -3.87
CA SER A 133 -3.45 0.22 -4.10
C SER A 133 -2.05 -0.35 -3.96
N CYS A 134 -1.04 0.32 -4.55
CA CYS A 134 0.35 -0.09 -4.42
C CYS A 134 0.80 -0.14 -2.95
N GLN A 135 0.43 0.87 -2.16
CA GLN A 135 0.81 0.94 -0.76
C GLN A 135 0.10 -0.09 0.12
N VAL A 136 -1.20 -0.32 -0.10
CA VAL A 136 -1.95 -1.35 0.65
C VAL A 136 -1.39 -2.74 0.36
N VAL A 137 -1.21 -3.07 -0.93
CA VAL A 137 -0.65 -4.38 -1.34
C VAL A 137 0.80 -4.53 -0.86
N GLY A 138 1.61 -3.48 -1.00
CA GLY A 138 2.97 -3.44 -0.48
C GLY A 138 3.03 -3.66 1.03
N SER A 139 2.15 -3.01 1.80
CA SER A 139 2.05 -3.19 3.25
C SER A 139 1.73 -4.63 3.63
N VAL A 140 0.84 -5.31 2.90
CA VAL A 140 0.53 -6.73 3.15
C VAL A 140 1.77 -7.60 2.94
N PHE A 141 2.51 -7.40 1.85
CA PHE A 141 3.76 -8.14 1.61
C PHE A 141 4.82 -7.83 2.68
N GLY A 142 5.03 -6.55 2.99
CA GLY A 142 5.97 -6.13 4.03
C GLY A 142 5.61 -6.69 5.40
N PHE A 143 4.32 -6.71 5.74
CA PHE A 143 3.81 -7.29 6.99
C PHE A 143 4.10 -8.79 7.07
N ILE A 144 3.85 -9.55 6.01
CA ILE A 144 4.20 -10.98 5.96
C ILE A 144 5.71 -11.16 6.17
N ALA A 145 6.54 -10.38 5.49
CA ALA A 145 8.00 -10.47 5.61
C ALA A 145 8.47 -10.26 7.06
N VAL A 146 8.00 -9.19 7.72
CA VAL A 146 8.42 -8.86 9.08
C VAL A 146 7.84 -9.80 10.13
N VAL A 147 6.65 -10.35 9.92
CA VAL A 147 6.06 -11.37 10.82
C VAL A 147 6.82 -12.69 10.71
N VAL A 148 7.13 -13.15 9.49
CA VAL A 148 7.89 -14.39 9.30
C VAL A 148 9.29 -14.25 9.90
N PHE A 149 9.97 -13.13 9.65
CA PHE A 149 11.28 -12.86 10.26
C PHE A 149 11.17 -12.70 11.78
N GLY A 150 10.18 -11.98 12.29
CA GLY A 150 9.97 -11.84 13.74
C GLY A 150 9.71 -13.18 14.45
N ALA A 151 9.04 -14.12 13.78
CA ALA A 151 8.73 -15.44 14.34
C ALA A 151 9.90 -16.44 14.28
N LYS A 152 10.82 -16.28 13.32
CA LYS A 152 11.86 -17.30 13.02
C LYS A 152 13.28 -16.77 13.05
N GLY A 153 13.50 -15.47 12.93
CA GLY A 153 14.80 -14.83 12.83
C GLY A 153 15.66 -14.98 14.09
N ASP A 154 15.03 -15.13 15.26
CA ASP A 154 15.69 -15.40 16.55
C ASP A 154 15.64 -16.89 16.94
N SER A 155 15.45 -17.78 15.97
CA SER A 155 15.41 -19.22 16.27
C SER A 155 16.80 -19.73 16.65
N ARG A 156 16.82 -20.64 17.63
CA ARG A 156 18.03 -21.31 18.13
C ARG A 156 18.78 -22.12 17.06
N ASP A 157 18.09 -22.49 15.99
CA ASP A 157 18.55 -23.45 14.99
C ASP A 157 19.04 -22.80 13.68
N TRP A 158 19.05 -21.46 13.57
CA TRP A 158 19.40 -20.80 12.31
C TRP A 158 20.79 -20.15 12.29
N MET A 159 21.08 -19.24 13.22
CA MET A 159 22.33 -18.45 13.17
C MET A 159 23.32 -18.86 14.25
N PRO A 160 24.63 -18.83 13.97
CA PRO A 160 25.64 -19.22 14.94
C PRO A 160 25.68 -18.22 16.10
N GLY A 161 25.78 -18.73 17.32
CA GLY A 161 25.77 -17.87 18.51
C GLY A 161 24.40 -17.23 18.77
N TRP A 162 23.31 -17.93 18.43
CA TRP A 162 21.92 -17.48 18.63
C TRP A 162 21.65 -16.86 20.00
N GLN A 163 22.35 -17.29 21.07
CA GLN A 163 22.17 -16.73 22.42
C GLN A 163 22.55 -15.25 22.54
N ASN A 164 23.41 -14.78 21.64
CA ASN A 164 24.01 -13.45 21.66
C ASN A 164 23.66 -12.66 20.40
N ASN A 165 22.60 -13.06 19.69
CA ASN A 165 22.11 -12.37 18.51
C ASN A 165 20.76 -11.73 18.84
N ASP A 166 20.65 -10.43 18.63
CA ASP A 166 19.45 -9.64 18.85
C ASP A 166 18.88 -9.13 17.51
N MET A 167 17.58 -8.85 17.49
CA MET A 167 16.96 -8.17 16.36
C MET A 167 17.54 -6.75 16.22
N GLY A 168 18.05 -6.43 15.03
CA GLY A 168 18.73 -5.17 14.79
C GLY A 168 17.80 -4.00 14.51
N TRP A 169 18.36 -2.79 14.51
CA TRP A 169 17.61 -1.56 14.30
C TRP A 169 16.95 -1.48 12.92
N SER A 170 17.58 -2.07 11.89
CA SER A 170 17.06 -2.06 10.52
C SER A 170 15.80 -2.93 10.40
N PHE A 171 15.73 -4.04 11.14
CA PHE A 171 14.48 -4.81 11.25
C PHE A 171 13.35 -3.98 11.87
N ALA A 172 13.62 -3.22 12.95
CA ALA A 172 12.63 -2.34 13.55
C ALA A 172 12.13 -1.25 12.57
N LEU A 173 13.02 -0.67 11.76
CA LEU A 173 12.63 0.23 10.67
C LEU A 173 11.78 -0.48 9.62
N GLY A 174 12.10 -1.73 9.30
CA GLY A 174 11.31 -2.56 8.38
C GLY A 174 9.90 -2.80 8.87
N VAL A 175 9.72 -3.11 10.16
CA VAL A 175 8.40 -3.26 10.81
C VAL A 175 7.61 -1.96 10.72
N VAL A 176 8.20 -0.85 11.17
CA VAL A 176 7.53 0.46 11.18
C VAL A 176 7.19 0.89 9.76
N GLY A 177 8.14 0.77 8.84
CA GLY A 177 7.97 1.11 7.42
C GLY A 177 6.95 0.23 6.70
N ALA A 178 6.85 -1.06 7.02
CA ALA A 178 5.84 -1.94 6.41
C ALA A 178 4.42 -1.62 6.92
N VAL A 179 4.26 -1.37 8.22
CA VAL A 179 2.95 -1.09 8.83
C VAL A 179 2.45 0.31 8.47
N LEU A 180 3.34 1.31 8.45
CA LEU A 180 2.97 2.70 8.11
C LEU A 180 2.62 2.90 6.63
N LEU A 181 2.84 1.91 5.75
CA LEU A 181 2.37 1.97 4.35
C LEU A 181 0.84 1.86 4.27
N LEU A 182 0.19 1.19 5.23
CA LEU A 182 -1.25 0.92 5.17
C LEU A 182 -2.12 2.18 5.33
N PRO A 183 -1.96 3.03 6.37
CA PRO A 183 -2.79 4.22 6.55
C PRO A 183 -2.80 5.20 5.36
N PRO A 184 -1.66 5.64 4.80
CA PRO A 184 -1.67 6.53 3.65
C PRO A 184 -2.27 5.85 2.41
N GLY A 185 -2.04 4.54 2.23
CA GLY A 185 -2.66 3.77 1.16
C GLY A 185 -4.19 3.82 1.19
N VAL A 186 -4.78 3.62 2.37
CA VAL A 186 -6.23 3.73 2.60
C VAL A 186 -6.71 5.17 2.40
N LEU A 187 -6.00 6.18 2.91
CA LEU A 187 -6.37 7.58 2.74
C LEU A 187 -6.41 7.99 1.26
N TYR A 188 -5.43 7.56 0.45
CA TYR A 188 -5.43 7.82 -0.99
C TYR A 188 -6.66 7.21 -1.68
N MET A 189 -7.03 5.98 -1.34
CA MET A 189 -8.24 5.34 -1.88
C MET A 189 -9.52 6.07 -1.45
N VAL A 190 -9.60 6.52 -0.19
CA VAL A 190 -10.75 7.26 0.34
C VAL A 190 -10.89 8.61 -0.38
N GLU A 191 -9.79 9.35 -0.58
CA GLU A 191 -9.81 10.59 -1.35
C GLU A 191 -10.18 10.35 -2.82
N ALA A 192 -9.65 9.30 -3.45
CA ALA A 192 -10.03 8.92 -4.82
C ALA A 192 -11.54 8.67 -4.92
N ARG A 193 -12.11 7.94 -3.96
CA ARG A 193 -13.54 7.65 -3.88
C ARG A 193 -14.36 8.92 -3.67
N ARG A 194 -13.91 9.80 -2.76
CA ARG A 194 -14.56 11.08 -2.47
C ARG A 194 -14.61 11.99 -3.70
N GLU A 195 -13.50 12.12 -4.42
CA GLU A 195 -13.45 12.93 -5.64
C GLU A 195 -14.31 12.34 -6.76
N ARG A 196 -14.34 11.01 -6.89
CA ARG A 196 -15.23 10.35 -7.85
C ARG A 196 -16.70 10.67 -7.58
N TYR A 197 -17.14 10.62 -6.32
CA TYR A 197 -18.52 10.98 -5.97
C TYR A 197 -18.85 12.44 -6.24
N LYS A 198 -17.92 13.37 -5.96
CA LYS A 198 -18.12 14.79 -6.27
C LYS A 198 -18.32 15.02 -7.76
N ARG A 199 -17.43 14.47 -8.61
CA ARG A 199 -17.53 14.61 -10.07
C ARG A 199 -18.84 14.02 -10.61
N LEU A 200 -19.27 12.86 -10.09
CA LEU A 200 -20.55 12.26 -10.48
C LEU A 200 -21.76 13.10 -10.06
N ASN A 201 -21.74 13.67 -8.85
CA ASN A 201 -22.81 14.56 -8.40
C ASN A 201 -22.86 15.87 -9.20
N GLU A 202 -21.70 16.41 -9.58
CA GLU A 202 -21.61 17.59 -10.44
C GLU A 202 -22.18 17.32 -11.84
N ILE A 203 -21.85 16.16 -12.45
CA ILE A 203 -22.44 15.75 -13.73
C ILE A 203 -23.96 15.61 -13.60
N GLY A 204 -24.45 14.89 -12.60
CA GLY A 204 -25.89 14.73 -12.39
C GLY A 204 -26.63 16.06 -12.17
N ASN A 205 -26.05 16.98 -11.40
CA ASN A 205 -26.64 18.31 -11.19
C ASN A 205 -26.64 19.16 -12.47
N ARG A 206 -25.62 19.02 -13.33
CA ARG A 206 -25.55 19.70 -14.62
C ARG A 206 -26.61 19.18 -15.58
N GLU A 207 -26.77 17.86 -15.68
CA GLU A 207 -27.81 17.23 -16.49
C GLU A 207 -29.23 17.64 -16.05
N VAL A 208 -29.47 17.70 -14.73
CA VAL A 208 -30.76 18.17 -14.18
C VAL A 208 -31.00 19.65 -14.52
N SER A 209 -29.96 20.48 -14.50
CA SER A 209 -30.08 21.90 -14.83
C SER A 209 -30.35 22.11 -16.32
N GLU A 210 -29.64 21.40 -17.19
CA GLU A 210 -29.82 21.44 -18.65
C GLU A 210 -31.23 20.98 -19.07
N TYR A 211 -31.72 19.89 -18.47
CA TYR A 211 -33.10 19.44 -18.70
C TYR A 211 -34.14 20.46 -18.23
N GLY A 212 -33.88 21.14 -17.10
CA GLY A 212 -34.75 22.20 -16.60
C GLY A 212 -34.81 23.39 -17.57
N ASP A 213 -33.66 23.86 -18.03
CA ASP A 213 -33.56 24.98 -18.98
C ASP A 213 -34.28 24.66 -20.30
N ASP A 214 -34.08 23.46 -20.85
CA ASP A 214 -34.78 22.98 -22.04
C ASP A 214 -36.30 22.94 -21.85
N TYR A 215 -36.78 22.54 -20.67
CA TYR A 215 -38.21 22.52 -20.35
C TYR A 215 -38.82 23.93 -20.35
N TYR A 216 -38.20 24.88 -19.66
CA TYR A 216 -38.69 26.25 -19.58
C TYR A 216 -38.61 26.97 -20.93
N GLN A 217 -37.55 26.73 -21.70
CA GLN A 217 -37.39 27.32 -23.02
C GLN A 217 -38.45 26.81 -24.01
N ASN A 218 -38.76 25.51 -24.00
CA ASN A 218 -39.86 24.96 -24.78
C ASN A 218 -41.21 25.55 -24.39
N GLN A 219 -41.48 25.71 -23.08
CA GLN A 219 -42.73 26.31 -22.61
C GLN A 219 -42.88 27.78 -23.05
N ALA A 220 -41.79 28.56 -22.97
CA ALA A 220 -41.76 29.95 -23.45
C ALA A 220 -41.97 30.05 -24.97
N HIS A 221 -41.38 29.13 -25.75
CA HIS A 221 -41.62 29.04 -27.18
C HIS A 221 -43.09 28.77 -27.52
N VAL A 222 -43.73 27.82 -26.84
CA VAL A 222 -45.16 27.50 -27.05
C VAL A 222 -46.06 28.69 -26.68
N ALA A 223 -45.74 29.41 -25.60
CA ALA A 223 -46.50 30.58 -25.15
C ALA A 223 -46.36 31.81 -26.08
N ALA A 224 -45.26 31.90 -26.85
CA ALA A 224 -45.00 33.00 -27.79
C ALA A 224 -45.62 32.78 -29.19
N ILE A 225 -46.22 31.62 -29.47
CA ILE A 225 -46.92 31.37 -30.72
C ILE A 225 -48.23 32.18 -30.73
N PRO A 226 -48.46 33.09 -31.71
CA PRO A 226 -49.71 33.83 -31.80
C PRO A 226 -50.87 32.84 -31.99
N CYS A 227 -51.97 33.00 -31.24
CA CYS A 227 -53.15 32.14 -31.33
C CYS A 227 -53.62 31.95 -32.78
N ALA A 228 -53.26 30.82 -33.39
CA ALA A 228 -53.95 30.26 -34.53
C ALA A 228 -54.51 28.90 -34.11
N SER A 229 -55.81 28.90 -33.83
CA SER A 229 -56.70 27.74 -33.63
C SER A 229 -56.34 26.72 -32.54
N SER A 230 -57.21 26.67 -31.54
CA SER A 230 -57.36 25.60 -30.56
C SER A 230 -57.38 24.19 -31.18
N GLN A 231 -56.36 23.39 -30.90
CA GLN A 231 -56.53 21.94 -30.77
C GLN A 231 -56.11 21.53 -29.36
N SER A 232 -57.11 21.15 -28.56
CA SER A 232 -56.96 20.56 -27.24
C SER A 232 -56.30 19.18 -27.35
N HIS A 233 -54.97 19.13 -27.21
CA HIS A 233 -54.29 17.86 -26.90
C HIS A 233 -54.16 17.74 -25.38
N ASN A 234 -55.02 16.91 -24.78
CA ASN A 234 -54.91 16.47 -23.40
C ASN A 234 -53.62 15.66 -23.22
N TYR A 235 -52.55 16.32 -22.78
CA TYR A 235 -51.41 15.63 -22.17
C TYR A 235 -51.74 15.40 -20.69
N PHE A 236 -52.26 14.22 -20.36
CA PHE A 236 -52.13 13.69 -19.01
C PHE A 236 -50.63 13.51 -18.74
N ALA A 237 -50.04 14.36 -17.90
CA ALA A 237 -48.72 14.12 -17.36
C ALA A 237 -48.78 12.86 -16.49
N SER A 238 -48.07 11.81 -16.87
CA SER A 238 -47.82 10.67 -15.99
C SER A 238 -46.94 11.15 -14.84
N GLU A 239 -47.43 10.95 -13.61
CA GLU A 239 -46.77 11.28 -12.36
C GLU A 239 -45.34 10.68 -12.33
N PRO A 240 -44.29 11.44 -11.97
CA PRO A 240 -42.95 10.90 -11.93
C PRO A 240 -42.85 9.89 -10.79
N ILE A 241 -42.60 8.62 -11.12
CA ILE A 241 -42.34 7.55 -10.15
C ILE A 241 -41.10 7.94 -9.35
N ARG A 242 -41.32 8.41 -8.12
CA ARG A 242 -40.25 8.63 -7.14
C ARG A 242 -39.50 7.30 -6.93
N PRO A 243 -38.16 7.24 -7.10
CA PRO A 243 -37.42 6.01 -6.81
C PRO A 243 -37.60 5.63 -5.33
N ARG A 244 -38.08 4.40 -5.11
CA ARG A 244 -38.34 3.84 -3.79
C ARG A 244 -37.00 3.67 -3.07
N ARG A 245 -36.85 4.31 -1.90
CA ARG A 245 -35.70 4.11 -0.99
C ARG A 245 -35.62 2.61 -0.62
N PRO A 246 -34.44 1.97 -0.62
CA PRO A 246 -34.32 0.60 -0.11
C PRO A 246 -34.68 0.59 1.39
N GLU A 247 -35.60 -0.29 1.79
CA GLU A 247 -35.87 -0.54 3.19
C GLU A 247 -34.68 -1.24 3.84
N SER A 248 -34.29 -0.75 5.01
CA SER A 248 -33.33 -1.40 5.90
C SER A 248 -33.91 -2.75 6.36
N ALA A 249 -33.25 -3.85 5.99
CA ALA A 249 -33.58 -5.17 6.49
C ALA A 249 -33.32 -5.25 8.00
N GLN A 250 -34.36 -5.03 8.79
CA GLN A 250 -34.37 -5.26 10.23
C GLN A 250 -35.14 -6.56 10.47
N GLY A 251 -34.42 -7.69 10.37
CA GLY A 251 -34.96 -9.02 10.65
C GLY A 251 -35.27 -9.16 12.13
N ARG A 252 -36.56 -9.04 12.48
CA ARG A 252 -37.09 -9.40 13.80
C ARG A 252 -37.57 -10.85 13.74
N ILE A 253 -36.96 -11.67 14.60
CA ILE A 253 -37.30 -13.06 14.93
C ILE A 253 -38.69 -13.10 15.59
N GLN A 254 -39.53 -14.05 15.18
CA GLN A 254 -40.76 -14.46 15.86
C GLN A 254 -41.06 -15.90 15.39
N THR A 255 -40.70 -16.96 16.12
CA THR A 255 -41.45 -17.66 17.20
C THR A 255 -42.93 -17.93 16.91
N ASP A 256 -43.34 -19.15 17.31
CA ASP A 256 -44.70 -19.72 17.44
C ASP A 256 -45.11 -20.57 16.21
N ILE A 257 -45.39 -21.88 16.26
CA ILE A 257 -45.72 -22.88 17.31
C ILE A 257 -45.22 -24.25 16.83
#